data_AF-W5SPQ7-F1
#
_entry.id   AF-W5SPQ7-F1
#
_cell.length_a   1.000
_cell.length_b   1.000
_cell.length_c   1.000
_cell.angle_alpha   90.00
_cell.angle_beta   90.00
_cell.angle_gamma   90.00
#
_symmetry.space_group_name_H-M   'P 1'
#
loop_
_entity.id
_entity.type
_entity.pdbx_description
1 polymer ?
#
loop_
_entity_poly.entity_id
_entity_poly.type
_entity_poly.pdbx_seq_one_letter_code
_entity_poly.pdbx_strand_id
1 'polypeptide(L)'
;MAQPQSIITQQMVLTELIKAGINRDIAVDLSYRYYKNELTYKDLEYLENNFNSKIDKIEDKLKSEITSTKVELNNKIDTKFNELDNKIDKIEDRLKSEITSTKVELNNKIDTKFNELDNKIDKIEDRLKSEITSTKVELNNKIDTKFNEFDNKIDKIEDRLKSEIISTKVELNNKIDAKFNELKNTGKLHNWMFGTIITLNIGIFLALFSIIYSILNK
;
A
#
# COMPACT_ATOMS: atom_id res chain seq x y z
N MET A 1 -77.44 33.82 74.98
CA MET A 1 -78.39 34.95 74.90
C MET A 1 -77.58 36.21 74.71
N ALA A 2 -77.70 36.89 73.56
CA ALA A 2 -77.09 38.21 73.38
C ALA A 2 -77.88 39.23 74.20
N GLN A 3 -77.18 40.06 74.98
CA GLN A 3 -77.80 41.15 75.76
C GLN A 3 -78.40 42.19 74.80
N PRO A 4 -79.57 42.79 75.12
CA PRO A 4 -80.15 43.86 74.30
C PRO A 4 -79.24 45.09 74.37
N GLN A 5 -78.65 45.49 73.24
CA GLN A 5 -77.90 46.74 73.16
C GLN A 5 -78.88 47.92 73.24
N SER A 6 -78.60 48.89 74.10
CA SER A 6 -79.35 50.14 74.16
C SER A 6 -79.16 50.92 72.84
N ILE A 7 -80.26 51.34 72.22
CA ILE A 7 -80.22 52.12 70.97
C ILE A 7 -79.97 53.59 71.34
N ILE A 8 -78.79 54.08 71.01
CA ILE A 8 -78.43 55.48 71.17
C ILE A 8 -79.04 56.27 69.99
N THR A 9 -79.93 57.22 70.28
CA THR A 9 -80.53 58.09 69.25
C THR A 9 -79.69 59.34 69.00
N GLN A 10 -79.82 59.96 67.82
CA GLN A 10 -79.13 61.22 67.50
C GLN A 10 -79.37 62.30 68.58
N GLN A 11 -80.62 62.42 69.04
CA GLN A 11 -81.00 63.42 70.04
C GLN A 11 -80.32 63.19 71.40
N MET A 12 -80.10 61.93 71.79
CA MET A 12 -79.38 61.59 73.01
C MET A 12 -77.91 62.02 72.91
N VAL A 13 -77.27 61.78 71.77
CA VAL A 13 -75.87 62.18 71.51
C VAL A 13 -75.75 63.70 71.46
N LEU A 14 -76.65 64.38 70.76
CA LEU A 14 -76.70 65.84 70.68
C LEU A 14 -76.80 66.48 72.07
N THR A 15 -77.68 65.94 72.92
CA THR A 15 -77.91 66.47 74.27
C THR A 15 -76.66 66.31 75.14
N GLU A 16 -75.98 65.17 75.06
CA GLU A 16 -74.73 64.93 75.82
C GLU A 16 -73.55 65.76 75.30
N LEU A 17 -73.42 65.96 73.99
CA LEU A 17 -72.38 66.82 73.40
C LEU A 17 -72.53 68.29 73.85
N ILE A 18 -73.76 68.80 73.89
CA ILE A 18 -74.05 70.17 74.38
C ILE A 18 -73.74 70.27 75.89
N LYS A 19 -74.10 69.25 76.69
CA LYS A 19 -73.76 69.21 78.13
C LYS A 19 -72.25 69.18 78.37
N ALA A 20 -71.48 68.54 77.49
CA ALA A 20 -70.02 68.52 77.53
C ALA A 20 -69.38 69.86 77.09
N GLY A 21 -70.18 70.89 76.77
CA GLY A 21 -69.70 72.22 76.43
C GLY A 21 -69.35 72.42 74.94
N ILE A 22 -69.73 71.49 74.07
CA ILE A 22 -69.53 71.63 72.62
C ILE A 22 -70.56 72.62 72.06
N ASN A 23 -70.10 73.51 71.17
CA ASN A 23 -70.97 74.46 70.47
C ASN A 23 -72.14 73.73 69.79
N ARG A 24 -73.36 74.30 69.87
CA ARG A 24 -74.59 73.67 69.38
C ARG A 24 -74.51 73.25 67.90
N ASP A 25 -73.94 74.07 67.04
CA ASP A 25 -73.86 73.77 65.61
C ASP A 25 -72.90 72.62 65.34
N ILE A 26 -71.78 72.59 66.07
CA ILE A 26 -70.80 71.49 66.05
C ILE A 26 -71.42 70.21 66.62
N ALA A 27 -72.21 70.31 67.70
CA ALA A 27 -72.87 69.18 68.34
C ALA A 27 -73.96 68.57 67.45
N VAL A 28 -74.71 69.39 66.70
CA VAL A 28 -75.69 68.94 65.70
C VAL A 28 -75.00 68.11 64.61
N ASP A 29 -73.92 68.64 64.01
CA ASP A 29 -73.14 67.95 62.98
C ASP A 29 -72.52 66.64 63.50
N LEU A 30 -71.89 66.65 64.69
CA LEU A 30 -71.31 65.44 65.30
C LEU A 30 -72.36 64.39 65.65
N SER A 31 -73.52 64.80 66.18
CA SER A 31 -74.61 63.86 66.50
C SER A 31 -75.18 63.19 65.25
N TYR A 32 -75.29 63.94 64.15
CA TYR A 32 -75.75 63.43 62.87
C TYR A 32 -74.75 62.43 62.28
N ARG A 33 -73.45 62.79 62.27
CA ARG A 33 -72.36 61.91 61.81
C ARG A 33 -72.28 60.62 62.63
N TYR A 34 -72.46 60.71 63.95
CA TYR A 34 -72.52 59.54 64.83
C TYR A 34 -73.73 58.65 64.50
N TYR A 35 -74.93 59.22 64.41
CA TYR A 35 -76.15 58.46 64.14
C TYR A 35 -76.15 57.80 62.74
N LYS A 36 -75.49 58.41 61.76
CA LYS A 36 -75.32 57.87 60.40
C LYS A 36 -74.06 57.01 60.22
N ASN A 37 -73.26 56.82 61.28
CA ASN A 37 -71.97 56.13 61.23
C ASN A 37 -70.98 56.71 60.20
N GLU A 38 -71.10 57.98 59.83
CA GLU A 38 -70.24 58.62 58.82
C GLU A 38 -68.76 58.66 59.26
N LEU A 39 -68.50 58.73 60.57
CA LEU A 39 -67.13 58.58 61.10
C LEU A 39 -66.59 57.17 60.84
N THR A 40 -67.37 56.13 61.09
CA THR A 40 -66.98 54.72 60.91
C THR A 40 -66.73 54.38 59.44
N TYR A 41 -67.54 54.91 58.51
CA TYR A 41 -67.31 54.71 57.07
C TYR A 41 -65.99 55.33 56.60
N LYS A 42 -65.65 56.53 57.07
CA LYS A 42 -64.36 57.17 56.74
C LYS A 42 -63.16 56.40 57.30
N ASP A 43 -63.27 55.86 58.51
CA ASP A 43 -62.21 55.02 59.09
C ASP A 43 -62.02 53.73 58.28
N LEU A 44 -63.11 53.09 57.84
CA LEU A 44 -63.08 51.91 56.98
C LEU A 44 -62.48 52.22 55.61
N GLU A 45 -62.87 53.32 54.97
CA GLU A 45 -62.32 53.78 53.70
C GLU A 45 -60.81 54.06 53.82
N TYR A 46 -60.37 54.67 54.94
CA TYR A 46 -58.96 54.88 55.21
C TYR A 46 -58.20 53.55 55.38
N LEU A 47 -58.77 52.60 56.12
CA LEU A 47 -58.23 51.25 56.30
C LEU A 47 -58.12 50.51 54.96
N GLU A 48 -59.18 50.54 54.14
CA GLU A 48 -59.21 49.93 52.81
C GLU A 48 -58.12 50.51 51.92
N ASN A 49 -58.04 51.84 51.83
CA ASN A 49 -56.99 52.52 51.05
C ASN A 49 -55.58 52.17 51.55
N ASN A 50 -55.38 52.08 52.87
CA ASN A 50 -54.10 51.68 53.45
C ASN A 50 -53.74 50.23 53.09
N PHE A 51 -54.71 49.31 53.17
CA PHE A 51 -54.50 47.91 52.81
C PHE A 51 -54.22 47.74 51.32
N ASN A 52 -55.01 48.37 50.44
CA ASN A 52 -54.80 48.34 49.01
C ASN A 52 -53.39 48.85 48.65
N SER A 53 -52.96 49.98 49.22
CA SER A 53 -51.60 50.49 49.00
C SER A 53 -50.50 49.54 49.49
N LYS A 54 -50.73 48.80 50.60
CA LYS A 54 -49.78 47.77 51.06
C LYS A 54 -49.77 46.57 50.13
N ILE A 55 -50.91 46.14 49.62
CA ILE A 55 -51.04 45.04 48.65
C ILE A 55 -50.29 45.41 47.37
N ASP A 56 -50.50 46.60 46.81
CA ASP A 56 -49.81 47.06 45.60
C ASP A 56 -48.29 47.02 45.78
N LYS A 57 -47.78 47.53 46.92
CA LYS A 57 -46.33 47.47 47.23
C LYS A 57 -45.80 46.05 47.33
N ILE A 58 -46.60 45.12 47.88
CA ILE A 58 -46.21 43.71 47.97
C ILE A 58 -46.19 43.08 46.56
N GLU A 59 -47.19 43.36 45.73
CA GLU A 59 -47.24 42.87 44.36
C GLU A 59 -46.04 43.36 43.54
N ASP A 60 -45.72 44.65 43.62
CA ASP A 60 -44.59 45.23 42.90
C ASP A 60 -43.27 44.62 43.36
N LYS A 61 -43.12 44.42 44.68
CA LYS A 61 -41.93 43.76 45.23
C LYS A 61 -41.81 42.32 44.74
N LEU A 62 -42.90 41.55 44.76
CA LEU A 62 -42.92 40.17 44.25
C LEU A 62 -42.62 40.10 42.76
N LYS A 63 -43.22 40.98 41.94
CA LYS A 63 -42.93 41.06 40.49
C LYS A 63 -41.46 41.37 40.24
N SER A 64 -40.88 42.28 41.01
CA SER A 64 -39.45 42.62 40.93
C SER A 64 -38.57 41.44 41.32
N GLU A 65 -38.87 40.76 42.42
CA GLU A 65 -38.11 39.57 42.87
C GLU A 65 -38.19 38.44 41.84
N ILE A 66 -39.38 38.13 41.31
CA ILE A 66 -39.57 37.12 40.27
C ILE A 66 -38.77 37.46 39.02
N THR A 67 -38.80 38.73 38.58
CA THR A 67 -38.05 39.19 37.41
C THR A 67 -36.55 39.06 37.63
N SER A 68 -36.07 39.47 38.80
CA SER A 68 -34.66 39.35 39.19
C SER A 68 -34.20 37.89 39.19
N THR A 69 -34.96 36.99 39.82
CA THR A 69 -34.65 35.55 39.85
C THR A 69 -34.66 34.95 38.45
N LYS A 70 -35.60 35.35 37.59
CA LYS A 70 -35.64 34.89 36.18
C LYS A 70 -34.39 35.30 35.40
N VAL A 71 -33.95 36.55 35.56
CA VAL A 71 -32.71 37.06 34.93
C VAL A 71 -31.50 36.30 35.45
N GLU A 72 -31.39 36.08 36.77
CA GLU A 72 -30.29 35.34 37.36
C GLU A 72 -30.23 33.88 36.86
N LEU A 73 -31.37 33.21 36.76
CA LEU A 73 -31.47 31.86 36.24
C LEU A 73 -31.06 31.78 34.77
N ASN A 74 -31.53 32.72 33.93
CA ASN A 74 -31.14 32.77 32.52
C ASN A 74 -29.63 32.97 32.37
N ASN A 75 -29.04 33.90 33.13
CA ASN A 75 -27.59 34.14 33.09
C ASN A 75 -26.79 32.89 33.51
N LYS A 76 -27.25 32.16 34.53
CA LYS A 76 -26.64 30.90 34.96
C LYS A 76 -26.73 29.83 33.87
N ILE A 77 -27.89 29.73 33.20
CA ILE A 77 -28.10 28.79 32.09
C ILE A 77 -27.15 29.13 30.93
N ASP A 78 -27.10 30.39 30.50
CA ASP A 78 -26.23 30.84 29.40
C ASP A 78 -24.75 30.60 29.71
N THR A 79 -24.33 30.85 30.95
CA THR A 79 -22.97 30.55 31.41
C THR A 79 -22.66 29.05 31.30
N LYS A 80 -23.60 28.19 31.68
CA LYS A 80 -23.42 26.73 31.61
C LYS A 80 -23.41 26.21 30.18
N PHE A 81 -24.21 26.78 29.28
CA PHE A 81 -24.12 26.47 27.85
C PHE A 81 -22.77 26.86 27.27
N ASN A 82 -22.30 28.09 27.53
CA ASN A 82 -20.97 28.53 27.09
C ASN A 82 -19.85 27.63 27.64
N GLU A 83 -19.93 27.21 28.90
CA GLU A 83 -18.96 26.25 29.47
C GLU A 83 -18.99 24.89 28.76
N LEU A 84 -20.17 24.41 28.35
CA LEU A 84 -20.34 23.15 27.63
C LEU A 84 -19.82 23.25 26.20
N ASP A 85 -20.14 24.32 25.46
CA ASP A 85 -19.64 24.55 24.10
C ASP A 85 -18.11 24.57 24.09
N ASN A 86 -17.50 25.32 25.02
CA ASN A 86 -16.04 25.34 25.16
C ASN A 86 -15.43 23.97 25.49
N LYS A 87 -16.16 23.08 26.18
CA LYS A 87 -15.70 21.71 26.44
C LYS A 87 -15.82 20.84 25.19
N ILE A 88 -16.88 21.02 24.41
CA ILE A 88 -17.11 20.33 23.15
C ILE A 88 -15.99 20.70 22.16
N ASP A 89 -15.72 21.99 21.96
CA ASP A 89 -14.66 22.47 21.07
C ASP A 89 -13.29 21.86 21.41
N LYS A 90 -12.93 21.84 22.70
CA LYS A 90 -11.67 21.22 23.16
C LYS A 90 -11.61 19.72 22.89
N ILE A 91 -12.74 19.02 23.00
CA ILE A 91 -12.82 17.59 22.69
C ILE A 91 -12.67 17.38 21.19
N GLU A 92 -13.35 18.16 20.35
CA GLU A 92 -13.24 18.09 18.90
C GLU A 92 -11.81 18.33 18.41
N ASP A 93 -11.14 19.36 18.91
CA ASP A 93 -9.74 19.65 18.59
C ASP A 93 -8.80 18.51 18.98
N ARG A 94 -9.00 17.94 20.18
CA ARG A 94 -8.21 16.79 20.64
C ARG A 94 -8.42 15.57 19.73
N LEU A 95 -9.68 15.24 19.41
CA LEU A 95 -10.00 14.11 18.54
C LEU A 95 -9.43 14.31 17.13
N LYS A 96 -9.49 15.52 16.58
CA LYS A 96 -8.91 15.85 15.28
C LYS A 96 -7.39 15.68 15.27
N SER A 97 -6.73 16.07 16.36
CA SER A 97 -5.28 15.87 16.55
C SER A 97 -4.92 14.39 16.66
N GLU A 98 -5.66 13.62 17.46
CA GLU A 98 -5.47 12.17 17.60
C GLU A 98 -5.65 11.44 16.27
N ILE A 99 -6.73 11.73 15.53
CA ILE A 99 -6.97 11.17 14.19
C ILE A 99 -5.82 11.47 13.24
N THR A 100 -5.33 12.72 13.24
CA THR A 100 -4.21 13.13 12.38
C THR A 100 -2.93 12.38 12.74
N SER A 101 -2.63 12.27 14.03
CA SER A 101 -1.47 11.53 14.54
C SER A 101 -1.53 10.05 14.15
N THR A 102 -2.67 9.39 14.38
CA THR A 102 -2.88 7.98 13.99
C THR A 102 -2.72 7.79 12.47
N LYS A 103 -3.22 8.72 11.66
CA LYS A 103 -3.07 8.65 10.20
C LYS A 103 -1.60 8.73 9.78
N VAL A 104 -0.81 9.62 10.39
CA VAL A 104 0.63 9.73 10.14
C VAL A 104 1.36 8.45 10.55
N GLU A 105 1.04 7.90 11.73
CA GLU A 105 1.64 6.66 12.20
C GLU A 105 1.35 5.47 11.27
N LEU A 106 0.10 5.35 10.80
CA LEU A 106 -0.29 4.32 9.85
C LEU A 106 0.43 4.46 8.50
N ASN A 107 0.53 5.68 7.97
CA ASN A 107 1.27 5.93 6.74
C ASN A 107 2.75 5.53 6.87
N ASN A 108 3.41 5.91 7.96
CA ASN A 108 4.80 5.54 8.22
C ASN A 108 4.99 4.01 8.32
N LYS A 109 4.04 3.30 8.94
CA LYS A 109 4.03 1.83 9.00
C LYS A 109 3.88 1.21 7.61
N ILE A 110 3.01 1.77 6.78
CA ILE A 110 2.81 1.32 5.38
C ILE A 110 4.09 1.53 4.57
N ASP A 111 4.68 2.73 4.62
CA ASP A 111 5.91 3.05 3.88
C ASP A 111 7.07 2.14 4.28
N THR A 112 7.21 1.87 5.59
CA THR A 112 8.22 0.92 6.09
C THR A 112 8.01 -0.48 5.52
N LYS A 113 6.77 -0.96 5.44
CA LYS A 113 6.46 -2.28 4.87
C LYS A 113 6.68 -2.35 3.37
N PHE A 114 6.39 -1.29 2.63
CA PHE A 114 6.75 -1.20 1.21
C PHE A 114 8.26 -1.26 1.01
N ASN A 115 9.03 -0.47 1.75
CA ASN A 115 10.50 -0.51 1.68
C ASN A 115 11.07 -1.88 2.03
N GLU A 116 10.50 -2.57 3.04
CA GLU A 116 10.89 -3.96 3.35
C GLU A 116 10.60 -4.95 2.21
N LEU A 117 9.49 -4.76 1.48
CA LEU A 117 9.12 -5.60 0.34
C LEU A 117 10.02 -5.33 -0.87
N ASP A 118 10.28 -4.06 -1.21
CA ASP A 118 11.18 -3.68 -2.31
C ASP A 118 12.58 -4.28 -2.09
N ASN A 119 13.13 -4.14 -0.88
CA ASN A 119 14.41 -4.76 -0.53
C ASN A 119 14.42 -6.30 -0.64
N LYS A 120 13.27 -6.97 -0.43
CA LYS A 120 13.15 -8.42 -0.62
C LYS A 120 13.10 -8.78 -2.11
N ILE A 121 12.43 -7.97 -2.91
CA ILE A 121 12.35 -8.13 -4.36
C ILE A 121 13.75 -7.99 -4.96
N ASP A 122 14.48 -6.92 -4.62
CA ASP A 122 15.84 -6.67 -5.11
C ASP A 122 16.78 -7.86 -4.82
N LYS A 123 16.73 -8.39 -3.59
CA LYS A 123 17.53 -9.57 -3.20
C LYS A 123 17.17 -10.83 -3.99
N ILE A 124 15.89 -11.01 -4.32
CA ILE A 124 15.44 -12.14 -5.15
C ILE A 124 15.93 -11.96 -6.58
N GLU A 125 15.83 -10.76 -7.15
CA GLU A 125 16.32 -10.45 -8.49
C GLU A 125 17.83 -10.70 -8.62
N ASP A 126 18.62 -10.23 -7.67
CA ASP A 126 20.07 -10.45 -7.63
C ASP A 126 20.41 -11.95 -7.56
N ARG A 127 19.70 -12.70 -6.71
CA ARG A 127 19.89 -14.15 -6.60
C ARG A 127 19.57 -14.86 -7.91
N LEU A 128 18.43 -14.54 -8.54
CA LEU A 128 18.04 -15.13 -9.82
C LEU A 128 19.04 -14.80 -10.92
N LYS A 129 19.53 -13.56 -10.99
CA LYS A 129 20.57 -13.14 -11.93
C LYS A 129 21.86 -13.92 -11.75
N SER A 130 22.26 -14.16 -10.51
CA SER A 130 23.42 -14.98 -10.16
C SER A 130 23.23 -16.46 -10.59
N GLU A 131 22.08 -17.05 -10.29
CA GLU A 131 21.74 -18.43 -10.67
C GLU A 131 21.73 -18.62 -12.20
N ILE A 132 21.14 -17.68 -12.93
CA ILE A 132 21.15 -17.68 -14.41
C ILE A 132 22.58 -17.60 -14.94
N THR A 133 23.40 -16.71 -14.38
CA THR A 133 24.81 -16.55 -14.79
C THR A 133 25.61 -17.82 -14.54
N SER A 134 25.45 -18.42 -13.36
CA SER A 134 26.10 -19.69 -12.99
C SER A 134 25.70 -20.82 -13.95
N THR A 135 24.40 -20.97 -14.21
CA THR A 135 23.87 -21.99 -15.14
C THR A 135 24.43 -21.80 -16.55
N LYS A 136 24.53 -20.55 -17.03
CA LYS A 136 25.11 -20.24 -18.34
C LYS A 136 26.59 -20.65 -18.42
N VAL A 137 27.38 -20.37 -17.38
CA VAL A 137 28.79 -20.78 -17.31
C VAL A 137 28.91 -22.30 -17.30
N GLU A 138 28.09 -23.00 -16.51
CA GLU A 138 28.10 -24.46 -16.46
C GLU A 138 27.76 -25.08 -17.83
N LEU A 139 26.76 -24.56 -18.53
CA LEU A 139 26.39 -25.00 -19.87
C LEU A 139 27.50 -24.76 -20.89
N ASN A 140 28.13 -23.58 -20.87
CA ASN A 140 29.26 -23.29 -21.75
C ASN A 140 30.43 -24.27 -21.51
N ASN A 141 30.80 -24.52 -20.25
CA ASN A 141 31.85 -25.48 -19.92
C ASN A 141 31.52 -26.91 -20.40
N LYS A 142 30.25 -27.33 -20.30
CA LYS A 142 29.79 -28.63 -20.81
C LYS A 142 29.88 -28.70 -22.34
N ILE A 143 29.53 -27.62 -23.03
CA ILE A 143 29.66 -27.49 -24.48
C ILE A 143 31.13 -27.58 -24.88
N ASP A 144 32.01 -26.79 -24.28
CA ASP A 144 33.45 -26.78 -24.57
C ASP A 144 34.08 -28.16 -24.35
N THR A 145 33.70 -28.85 -23.27
CA THR A 145 34.15 -30.22 -23.01
C THR A 145 33.73 -31.18 -24.12
N LYS A 146 32.49 -31.07 -24.62
CA LYS A 146 31.99 -31.93 -25.71
C LYS A 146 32.65 -31.62 -27.05
N PHE A 147 32.93 -30.35 -27.35
CA PHE A 147 33.71 -29.97 -28.52
C PHE A 147 35.13 -30.56 -28.46
N ASN A 148 35.83 -30.41 -27.34
CA ASN A 148 37.15 -31.01 -27.15
C ASN A 148 37.13 -32.55 -27.29
N GLU A 149 36.09 -33.22 -26.78
CA GLU A 149 35.91 -34.67 -26.98
C GLU A 149 35.74 -35.03 -28.47
N PHE A 150 35.05 -34.19 -29.25
CA PHE A 150 34.86 -34.40 -30.68
C PHE A 150 36.13 -34.12 -31.48
N ASP A 151 36.85 -33.04 -31.19
CA ASP A 151 38.13 -32.72 -31.83
C ASP A 151 39.12 -33.89 -31.65
N ASN A 152 39.25 -34.40 -30.42
CA ASN A 152 40.08 -35.58 -30.14
C ASN A 152 39.64 -36.85 -30.91
N LYS A 153 38.34 -37.02 -31.19
CA LYS A 153 37.86 -38.15 -32.00
C LYS A 153 38.18 -37.94 -33.48
N ILE A 154 38.07 -36.71 -33.97
CA ILE A 154 38.42 -36.33 -35.34
C ILE A 154 39.91 -36.57 -35.57
N ASP A 155 40.78 -36.10 -34.67
CA ASP A 155 42.23 -36.29 -34.76
C ASP A 155 42.60 -37.78 -34.86
N LYS A 156 42.01 -38.62 -34.00
CA LYS A 156 42.21 -40.08 -34.04
C LYS A 156 41.76 -40.72 -35.34
N ILE A 157 40.65 -40.25 -35.93
CA ILE A 157 40.17 -40.72 -37.22
C ILE A 157 41.13 -40.28 -38.32
N GLU A 158 41.60 -39.04 -38.29
CA GLU A 158 42.55 -38.51 -39.26
C GLU A 158 43.87 -39.28 -39.26
N ASP A 159 44.42 -39.57 -38.07
CA ASP A 159 45.65 -40.36 -37.92
C ASP A 159 45.48 -41.80 -38.42
N ARG A 160 44.33 -42.42 -38.16
CA ARG A 160 44.00 -43.76 -38.69
C ARG A 160 43.92 -43.74 -40.21
N LEU A 161 43.21 -42.76 -40.80
CA LEU A 161 43.09 -42.63 -42.25
C LEU A 161 44.44 -42.36 -42.91
N LYS A 162 45.28 -41.49 -42.34
CA LYS A 162 46.67 -41.27 -42.80
C LYS A 162 47.45 -42.58 -42.81
N SER A 163 47.36 -43.36 -41.74
CA SER A 163 48.05 -44.66 -41.62
C SER A 163 47.57 -45.68 -42.66
N GLU A 164 46.25 -45.78 -42.87
CA GLU A 164 45.64 -46.66 -43.88
C GLU A 164 46.05 -46.27 -45.31
N ILE A 165 46.11 -44.97 -45.61
CA ILE A 165 46.58 -44.44 -46.90
C ILE A 165 48.05 -44.80 -47.13
N ILE A 166 48.92 -44.59 -46.12
CA ILE A 166 50.34 -44.93 -46.21
C ILE A 166 50.52 -46.44 -46.44
N SER A 167 49.80 -47.27 -45.67
CA SER A 167 49.83 -48.72 -45.83
C SER A 167 49.43 -49.16 -47.24
N THR A 168 48.31 -48.63 -47.75
CA THR A 168 47.81 -48.90 -49.10
C THR A 168 48.82 -48.47 -50.18
N LYS A 169 49.46 -47.31 -50.00
CA LYS A 169 50.50 -46.82 -50.92
C LYS A 169 51.71 -47.74 -50.94
N VAL A 170 52.17 -48.22 -49.79
CA VAL A 170 53.27 -49.19 -49.68
C VAL A 170 52.90 -50.51 -50.36
N GLU A 171 51.71 -51.04 -50.11
CA GLU A 171 51.23 -52.28 -50.73
C GLU A 171 51.16 -52.15 -52.26
N LEU A 172 50.65 -51.01 -52.76
CA LEU A 172 50.59 -50.73 -54.19
C LEU A 172 51.98 -50.65 -54.82
N ASN A 173 52.93 -49.94 -54.17
CA ASN A 173 54.31 -49.85 -54.64
C ASN A 173 54.96 -51.25 -54.71
N ASN A 174 54.80 -52.06 -53.66
CA ASN A 174 55.31 -53.43 -53.64
C ASN A 174 54.72 -54.29 -54.78
N LYS A 175 53.42 -54.15 -55.06
CA LYS A 175 52.76 -54.83 -56.19
C LYS A 175 53.31 -54.35 -57.55
N ILE A 176 53.54 -53.05 -57.70
CA ILE A 176 54.15 -52.47 -58.91
C ILE A 176 55.58 -52.99 -59.10
N ASP A 177 56.40 -52.97 -58.05
CA ASP A 177 57.78 -53.46 -58.09
C ASP A 177 57.86 -54.94 -58.44
N ALA A 178 56.97 -55.77 -57.87
CA ALA A 178 56.87 -57.18 -58.20
C ALA A 178 56.53 -57.38 -59.69
N LYS A 179 55.55 -56.64 -60.22
CA LYS A 179 55.16 -56.71 -61.64
C LYS A 179 56.24 -56.18 -62.58
N PHE A 180 56.93 -55.12 -62.21
CA PHE A 180 58.05 -54.59 -62.97
C PHE A 180 59.22 -55.60 -63.03
N ASN A 181 59.53 -56.26 -61.91
CA ASN A 181 60.55 -57.31 -61.87
C ASN A 181 60.17 -58.55 -62.69
N GLU A 182 58.90 -58.97 -62.64
CA GLU A 182 58.35 -60.04 -63.49
C GLU A 182 58.55 -59.70 -64.98
N LEU A 183 58.12 -58.50 -65.41
CA LEU A 183 58.29 -58.01 -66.78
C LEU A 183 59.77 -57.95 -67.19
N LYS A 184 60.64 -57.44 -66.31
CA LYS A 184 62.09 -57.35 -66.55
C LYS A 184 62.73 -58.73 -66.73
N ASN A 185 62.34 -59.71 -65.92
CA ASN A 185 62.82 -61.08 -66.04
C ASN A 185 62.32 -61.74 -67.34
N THR A 186 61.04 -61.54 -67.68
CA THR A 186 60.48 -61.98 -68.96
C THR A 186 61.21 -61.33 -70.14
N GLY A 187 61.50 -60.02 -70.09
CA GLY A 187 62.28 -59.32 -71.10
C GLY A 187 63.72 -59.87 -71.23
N LYS A 188 64.39 -60.16 -70.12
CA LYS A 188 65.71 -60.81 -70.12
C LYS A 188 65.66 -62.19 -70.77
N LEU A 189 64.63 -62.99 -70.49
CA LEU A 189 64.43 -64.31 -71.09
C LEU A 189 64.21 -64.19 -72.60
N HIS A 190 63.36 -63.27 -73.05
CA HIS A 190 63.15 -63.01 -74.48
C HIS A 190 64.46 -62.58 -75.16
N ASN A 191 65.23 -61.66 -74.56
CA ASN A 191 66.52 -61.25 -75.11
C ASN A 191 67.50 -62.44 -75.21
N TRP A 192 67.53 -63.31 -74.20
CA TRP A 192 68.33 -64.53 -74.23
C TRP A 192 67.88 -65.49 -75.34
N MET A 193 66.57 -65.72 -75.48
CA MET A 193 65.99 -66.56 -76.56
C MET A 193 66.27 -65.97 -77.95
N PHE A 194 66.13 -64.65 -78.15
CA PHE A 194 66.48 -64.02 -79.42
C PHE A 194 67.97 -64.18 -79.72
N GLY A 195 68.85 -64.06 -78.72
CA GLY A 195 70.28 -64.32 -78.87
C GLY A 195 70.58 -65.75 -79.34
N THR A 196 69.92 -66.76 -78.77
CA THR A 196 70.10 -68.16 -79.20
C THR A 196 69.53 -68.42 -80.60
N ILE A 197 68.37 -67.86 -80.92
CA ILE A 197 67.76 -67.93 -82.26
C ILE A 197 68.69 -67.29 -83.30
N ILE A 198 69.21 -66.09 -83.04
CA ILE A 198 70.15 -65.41 -83.95
C ILE A 198 71.40 -66.26 -84.15
N THR A 199 71.99 -66.78 -83.06
CA THR A 199 73.22 -67.60 -83.12
C THR A 199 73.00 -68.89 -83.93
N LEU A 200 71.88 -69.59 -83.70
CA LEU A 200 71.49 -70.78 -84.47
C LEU A 200 71.31 -70.45 -85.97
N ASN A 201 70.61 -69.36 -86.30
CA ASN A 201 70.41 -68.95 -87.69
C ASN A 201 71.74 -68.60 -88.39
N ILE A 202 72.64 -67.86 -87.72
CA ILE A 202 73.99 -67.56 -88.25
C ILE A 202 74.77 -68.86 -88.47
N GLY A 203 74.76 -69.78 -87.51
CA GLY A 203 75.44 -71.08 -87.61
C GLY A 203 74.94 -71.93 -88.78
N ILE A 204 73.63 -72.02 -88.97
CA ILE A 204 73.02 -72.70 -90.13
C ILE A 204 73.45 -72.02 -91.43
N PHE A 205 73.44 -70.69 -91.49
CA PHE A 205 73.84 -69.93 -92.68
C PHE A 205 75.31 -70.17 -93.04
N LEU A 206 76.22 -70.19 -92.06
CA LEU A 206 77.63 -70.51 -92.25
C LEU A 206 77.85 -71.96 -92.71
N ALA A 207 77.11 -72.92 -92.14
CA ALA A 207 77.17 -74.32 -92.56
C ALA A 207 76.70 -74.50 -94.01
N LEU A 208 75.58 -73.88 -94.38
CA LEU A 208 75.07 -73.86 -95.76
C LEU A 208 76.06 -73.17 -96.71
N PHE A 209 76.64 -72.04 -96.31
CA PHE A 209 77.66 -71.33 -97.10
C PHE A 209 78.90 -72.21 -97.33
N SER A 210 79.34 -72.94 -96.31
CA SER A 210 80.46 -73.90 -96.41
C SER A 210 80.13 -75.05 -97.36
N ILE A 211 78.92 -75.60 -97.31
CA ILE A 211 78.45 -76.64 -98.25
C ILE A 211 78.42 -76.09 -99.68
N ILE A 212 77.85 -74.91 -99.90
CA ILE A 212 77.80 -74.26 -101.22
C ILE A 212 79.21 -73.99 -101.75
N TYR A 213 80.11 -73.45 -100.91
CA TYR A 213 81.51 -73.22 -101.26
C TYR A 213 82.23 -74.53 -101.62
N SER A 214 81.97 -75.62 -100.88
CA SER A 214 82.53 -76.94 -101.18
C SER A 214 81.98 -77.56 -102.47
N ILE A 215 80.73 -77.26 -102.84
CA ILE A 215 80.14 -77.71 -104.11
C ILE A 215 80.67 -76.88 -105.29
N LEU A 216 80.88 -75.56 -105.11
CA LEU A 216 81.37 -74.65 -106.15
C LEU A 216 82.87 -74.78 -106.44
N ASN A 217 83.68 -75.23 -105.48
CA ASN A 217 85.14 -75.46 -105.64
C ASN A 217 85.51 -76.90 -106.05
N LYS A 218 84.54 -77.68 -106.53
CA LYS A 218 84.74 -78.95 -107.26
C LYS A 218 84.53 -78.72 -108.74
#